data_AF-A0A067Q664-F1
#
_entry.id   AF-A0A067Q664-F1
#
_cell.length_a   1.000
_cell.length_b   1.000
_cell.length_c   1.000
_cell.angle_alpha   90.00
_cell.angle_beta   90.00
_cell.angle_gamma   90.00
#
_symmetry.space_group_name_H-M   'P 1'
#
loop_
_entity.id
_entity.type
_entity.pdbx_description
1 polymer ?
#
loop_
_entity_poly.entity_id
_entity_poly.type
_entity_poly.pdbx_seq_one_letter_code
_entity_poly.pdbx_strand_id
1 'polypeptide(L)'
;MFNPSPRDIQRTRFTLLRLLPIELVDPILHEAQYYSVLHASDPTETSLSGTTNRVLRSPPIHKPVKKIVIKVEAHDQGWSSYPEDQGTYRGSWTWFEAGIEGGEKRWGVARNLHAESDWQNHEVVWDEEHELVKNLREGDSVAVYAAARYPGWMNTFKNVEIEVFCWI
;
A
#
# COMPACT_ATOMS: atom_id res chain seq x y z
N MET A 1 -6.20 11.30 -9.35
CA MET A 1 -5.01 12.10 -8.99
C MET A 1 -4.18 12.32 -10.24
N PHE A 2 -3.57 13.50 -10.41
CA PHE A 2 -2.60 13.74 -11.47
C PHE A 2 -1.28 13.07 -11.08
N ASN A 3 -0.76 12.17 -11.92
CA ASN A 3 0.54 11.53 -11.71
C ASN A 3 1.53 12.08 -12.76
N PRO A 4 2.33 13.10 -12.43
CA PRO A 4 3.21 13.76 -13.39
C PRO A 4 4.26 12.77 -13.90
N SER A 5 4.50 12.74 -15.22
CA SER A 5 5.56 11.90 -15.76
C SER A 5 6.94 12.38 -15.27
N PRO A 6 7.99 11.53 -15.25
CA PRO A 6 9.34 11.97 -14.91
C PRO A 6 9.80 13.21 -15.70
N ARG A 7 9.36 13.32 -16.96
CA ARG A 7 9.62 14.48 -17.82
C ARG A 7 8.90 15.73 -17.34
N ASP A 8 7.64 15.62 -16.92
CA ASP A 8 6.88 16.75 -16.37
C ASP A 8 7.51 17.24 -15.08
N ILE A 9 7.99 16.31 -14.24
CA ILE A 9 8.66 16.66 -12.99
C ILE A 9 9.96 17.42 -13.24
N GLN A 10 10.82 16.90 -14.10
CA GLN A 10 12.07 17.57 -14.45
C GLN A 10 11.83 18.94 -15.09
N ARG A 11 10.86 19.03 -16.01
CA ARG A 11 10.53 20.29 -16.68
C ARG A 11 9.98 21.32 -15.70
N THR A 12 9.11 20.91 -14.77
CA THR A 12 8.55 21.79 -13.75
C THR A 12 9.64 22.29 -12.83
N ARG A 13 10.48 21.39 -12.28
CA ARG A 13 11.62 21.76 -11.43
C ARG A 13 12.57 22.73 -12.12
N PHE A 14 12.98 22.44 -13.34
CA PHE A 14 13.90 23.30 -14.08
C PHE A 14 13.29 24.66 -14.43
N THR A 15 11.98 24.70 -14.71
CA THR A 15 11.27 25.97 -14.96
C THR A 15 11.21 26.81 -13.69
N LEU A 16 10.87 26.21 -12.55
CA LEU A 16 10.81 26.91 -11.27
C LEU A 16 12.20 27.41 -10.82
N LEU A 17 13.25 26.62 -11.02
CA LEU A 17 14.63 27.00 -10.68
C LEU A 17 15.18 28.19 -11.49
N ARG A 18 14.54 28.54 -12.61
CA ARG A 18 14.87 29.76 -13.36
C ARG A 18 14.27 31.02 -12.74
N LEU A 19 13.29 30.86 -11.84
CA LEU A 19 12.50 31.96 -11.29
C LEU A 19 12.67 32.09 -9.77
N LEU A 20 12.93 30.98 -9.08
CA LEU A 20 12.96 30.89 -7.62
C LEU A 20 14.22 30.13 -7.17
N PRO A 21 14.77 30.47 -5.99
CA PRO A 21 15.86 29.71 -5.38
C PRO A 21 15.36 28.34 -4.89
N ILE A 22 16.28 27.38 -4.72
CA ILE A 22 15.96 25.97 -4.43
C ILE A 22 15.12 25.80 -3.15
N GLU A 23 15.33 26.67 -2.16
CA GLU A 23 14.63 26.68 -0.87
C GLU A 23 13.14 27.00 -1.01
N LEU A 24 12.72 27.58 -2.14
CA LEU A 24 11.31 27.78 -2.48
C LEU A 24 10.82 26.72 -3.47
N VAL A 25 11.67 26.30 -4.41
CA VAL A 25 11.29 25.28 -5.40
C VAL A 25 10.98 23.94 -4.76
N ASP A 26 11.81 23.49 -3.82
CA ASP A 26 11.64 22.17 -3.20
C ASP A 26 10.33 22.10 -2.40
N PRO A 27 9.98 23.05 -1.51
CA PRO A 27 8.67 23.06 -0.87
C PRO A 27 7.50 23.12 -1.87
N ILE A 28 7.60 23.92 -2.94
CA ILE A 28 6.54 23.98 -3.97
C ILE A 28 6.33 22.61 -4.61
N LEU A 29 7.40 21.91 -4.99
CA LEU A 29 7.30 20.59 -5.61
C LEU A 29 6.80 19.53 -4.62
N HIS A 30 7.19 19.64 -3.35
CA HIS A 30 6.73 18.77 -2.27
C HIS A 30 5.23 18.92 -2.03
N GLU A 31 4.74 20.15 -1.84
CA GLU A 31 3.33 20.46 -1.64
C GLU A 31 2.48 20.08 -2.87
N ALA A 32 3.02 20.27 -4.08
CA ALA A 32 2.36 19.87 -5.31
C ALA A 32 2.47 18.36 -5.61
N GLN A 33 3.09 17.57 -4.73
CA GLN A 33 3.29 16.12 -4.85
C GLN A 33 4.00 15.68 -6.14
N TYR A 34 4.97 16.47 -6.59
CA TYR A 34 5.84 16.13 -7.71
C TYR A 34 6.89 15.10 -7.28
N TYR A 35 6.47 13.84 -7.22
CA TYR A 35 7.30 12.70 -6.83
C TYR A 35 7.48 11.71 -7.98
N SER A 36 8.62 11.03 -8.00
CA SER A 36 8.74 9.81 -8.81
C SER A 36 7.96 8.67 -8.13
N VAL A 37 7.28 7.82 -8.90
CA VAL A 37 6.49 6.72 -8.35
C VAL A 37 7.11 5.38 -8.75
N LEU A 38 7.43 4.54 -7.76
CA LEU A 38 7.66 3.11 -7.96
C LEU A 38 6.31 2.41 -7.84
N HIS A 39 6.01 1.53 -8.79
CA HIS A 39 4.73 0.85 -8.88
C HIS A 39 4.92 -0.66 -8.97
N ALA A 40 4.10 -1.40 -8.26
CA ALA A 40 3.90 -2.84 -8.44
C ALA A 40 2.43 -3.17 -8.25
N SER A 41 1.94 -4.12 -9.04
CA SER A 41 0.58 -4.63 -8.91
C SER A 41 0.51 -6.10 -9.29
N ASP A 42 -0.35 -6.86 -8.61
CA ASP A 42 -0.72 -8.22 -9.01
C ASP A 42 -2.25 -8.31 -9.14
N PRO A 43 -2.78 -8.40 -10.37
CA PRO A 43 -4.21 -8.51 -10.63
C PRO A 43 -4.74 -9.96 -10.51
N THR A 44 -3.91 -10.92 -10.09
CA THR A 44 -4.30 -12.33 -10.02
C THR A 44 -5.23 -12.57 -8.85
N GLU A 45 -6.41 -13.13 -9.13
CA GLU A 45 -7.32 -13.59 -8.08
C GLU A 45 -6.69 -14.77 -7.33
N THR A 46 -6.54 -14.63 -6.02
CA THR A 46 -5.90 -15.61 -5.16
C THR A 46 -6.73 -15.78 -3.89
N SER A 47 -6.89 -17.03 -3.44
CA SER A 47 -7.55 -17.37 -2.19
C SER A 47 -6.56 -18.02 -1.23
N LEU A 48 -6.57 -17.57 0.01
CA LEU A 48 -5.63 -18.00 1.04
C LEU A 48 -6.37 -18.39 2.32
N SER A 49 -5.99 -19.52 2.92
CA SER A 49 -6.58 -20.03 4.15
C SER A 49 -5.51 -20.54 5.10
N GLY A 50 -5.65 -20.24 6.40
CA GLY A 50 -4.81 -20.80 7.46
C GLY A 50 -3.33 -20.42 7.44
N THR A 51 -2.94 -19.38 6.69
CA THR A 51 -1.54 -18.95 6.57
C THR A 51 -1.42 -17.43 6.48
N THR A 52 -0.20 -16.94 6.39
CA THR A 52 0.14 -15.57 6.03
C THR A 52 1.23 -15.61 4.97
N ASN A 53 0.93 -15.15 3.76
CA ASN A 53 1.88 -15.18 2.64
C ASN A 53 2.17 -13.76 2.15
N ARG A 54 3.40 -13.54 1.67
CA ARG A 54 3.72 -12.34 0.88
C ARG A 54 2.99 -12.44 -0.45
N VAL A 55 2.19 -11.43 -0.78
CA VAL A 55 1.40 -11.38 -2.02
C VAL A 55 1.92 -10.38 -3.02
N LEU A 56 2.63 -9.35 -2.56
CA LEU A 56 3.22 -8.35 -3.44
C LEU A 56 4.49 -7.76 -2.84
N ARG A 57 5.38 -7.29 -3.71
CA ARG A 57 6.63 -6.61 -3.36
C ARG A 57 6.84 -5.43 -4.30
N SER A 58 7.19 -4.26 -3.76
CA SER A 58 7.58 -3.10 -4.57
C SER A 58 8.98 -3.29 -5.18
N PRO A 59 9.31 -2.55 -6.26
CA PRO A 59 10.70 -2.38 -6.68
C PRO A 59 11.56 -1.83 -5.53
N PRO A 60 12.89 -2.08 -5.55
CA PRO A 60 13.81 -1.50 -4.58
C PRO A 60 13.78 0.03 -4.59
N ILE A 61 13.84 0.62 -3.40
CA ILE A 61 13.84 2.06 -3.19
C ILE A 61 15.24 2.61 -3.44
N HIS A 62 15.31 3.72 -4.19
CA HIS A 62 16.58 4.39 -4.52
C HIS A 62 16.62 5.86 -4.08
N LYS A 63 15.51 6.37 -3.56
CA LYS A 63 15.32 7.79 -3.22
C LYS A 63 14.49 7.91 -1.95
N PRO A 64 14.60 9.03 -1.19
CA PRO A 64 13.80 9.23 0.02
C PRO A 64 12.31 9.06 -0.24
N VAL A 65 11.66 8.18 0.50
CA VAL A 65 10.21 7.92 0.38
C VAL A 65 9.44 9.03 1.09
N LYS A 66 8.41 9.52 0.43
CA LYS A 66 7.51 10.59 0.92
C LYS A 66 6.11 10.10 1.22
N LYS A 67 5.66 9.07 0.50
CA LYS A 67 4.33 8.49 0.67
C LYS A 67 4.32 7.07 0.14
N ILE A 68 3.57 6.20 0.80
CA ILE A 68 3.22 4.86 0.30
C ILE A 68 1.71 4.79 0.23
N VAL A 69 1.19 4.29 -0.89
CA VAL A 69 -0.22 3.95 -1.07
C VAL A 69 -0.30 2.47 -1.36
N ILE A 70 -1.15 1.76 -0.63
CA ILE A 70 -1.42 0.34 -0.85
C ILE A 70 -2.91 0.18 -1.08
N LYS A 71 -3.27 -0.48 -2.18
CA LYS A 71 -4.66 -0.78 -2.52
C LYS A 71 -4.85 -2.28 -2.62
N VAL A 72 -6.00 -2.75 -2.14
CA VAL A 72 -6.38 -4.16 -2.15
C VAL A 72 -7.86 -4.26 -2.45
N GLU A 73 -8.24 -5.09 -3.42
CA GLU A 73 -9.63 -5.52 -3.60
C GLU A 73 -9.78 -6.95 -3.06
N ALA A 74 -10.58 -7.15 -2.01
CA ALA A 74 -10.66 -8.42 -1.31
C ALA A 74 -12.03 -8.66 -0.66
N HIS A 75 -12.29 -9.91 -0.30
CA HIS A 75 -13.46 -10.32 0.47
C HIS A 75 -13.14 -11.56 1.32
N ASP A 76 -14.09 -11.94 2.18
CA ASP A 76 -14.01 -13.14 3.01
C ASP A 76 -14.83 -14.30 2.43
N GLN A 77 -14.90 -15.43 3.14
CA GLN A 77 -15.51 -16.66 2.64
C GLN A 77 -17.03 -16.60 2.35
N GLY A 78 -17.73 -15.57 2.83
CA GLY A 78 -19.17 -15.40 2.59
C GLY A 78 -20.12 -16.14 3.55
N TRP A 79 -19.60 -16.84 4.55
CA TRP A 79 -20.42 -17.57 5.53
C TRP A 79 -19.74 -17.68 6.91
N SER A 80 -20.54 -17.74 7.96
CA SER A 80 -20.08 -17.94 9.34
C SER A 80 -21.17 -18.62 10.18
N SER A 81 -20.77 -19.20 11.30
CA SER A 81 -21.69 -19.69 12.33
C SER A 81 -22.23 -18.59 13.25
N TYR A 82 -21.74 -17.36 13.10
CA TYR A 82 -22.14 -16.16 13.85
C TYR A 82 -22.76 -15.13 12.89
N PRO A 83 -23.99 -15.37 12.39
CA PRO A 83 -24.64 -14.46 11.44
C PRO A 83 -24.84 -13.05 12.00
N GLU A 84 -24.89 -12.89 13.32
CA GLU A 84 -24.95 -11.59 14.00
C GLU A 84 -23.71 -10.71 13.80
N ASP A 85 -22.57 -11.31 13.47
CA ASP A 85 -21.32 -10.61 13.22
C ASP A 85 -21.09 -10.33 11.72
N GLN A 86 -21.87 -10.95 10.83
CA GLN A 86 -21.73 -10.81 9.37
C GLN A 86 -21.81 -9.34 8.94
N GLY A 87 -20.92 -8.94 8.03
CA GLY A 87 -20.86 -7.56 7.55
C GLY A 87 -20.28 -6.57 8.57
N THR A 88 -19.73 -7.05 9.69
CA THR A 88 -19.02 -6.22 10.68
C THR A 88 -17.54 -6.61 10.76
N TYR A 89 -16.71 -5.87 11.52
CA TYR A 89 -15.34 -6.29 11.80
C TYR A 89 -15.20 -7.26 12.99
N ARG A 90 -16.29 -7.54 13.71
CA ARG A 90 -16.25 -8.44 14.88
C ARG A 90 -15.99 -9.86 14.43
N GLY A 91 -15.04 -10.52 15.09
CA GLY A 91 -14.66 -11.88 14.74
C GLY A 91 -14.16 -12.07 13.30
N SER A 92 -13.74 -11.01 12.59
CA SER A 92 -13.13 -11.13 11.27
C SER A 92 -11.69 -11.62 11.37
N TRP A 93 -11.37 -12.65 10.59
CA TRP A 93 -10.07 -13.32 10.63
C TRP A 93 -9.37 -13.34 9.27
N THR A 94 -9.69 -12.41 8.38
CA THR A 94 -8.92 -12.16 7.15
C THR A 94 -8.46 -10.71 7.07
N TRP A 95 -7.17 -10.50 6.82
CA TRP A 95 -6.58 -9.16 6.84
C TRP A 95 -5.31 -9.06 5.99
N PHE A 96 -4.85 -7.83 5.82
CA PHE A 96 -3.64 -7.46 5.10
C PHE A 96 -2.73 -6.63 5.98
N GLU A 97 -1.44 -6.83 5.83
CA GLU A 97 -0.38 -6.07 6.50
C GLU A 97 0.72 -5.73 5.51
N ALA A 98 1.51 -4.71 5.79
CA ALA A 98 2.70 -4.40 5.01
C ALA A 98 3.88 -3.98 5.88
N GLY A 99 5.08 -4.16 5.36
CA GLY A 99 6.32 -3.83 6.05
C GLY A 99 7.52 -3.86 5.10
N ILE A 100 8.71 -3.58 5.65
CA ILE A 100 9.97 -3.76 4.93
C ILE A 100 10.13 -5.25 4.63
N GLU A 101 10.45 -5.60 3.40
CA GLU A 101 10.65 -6.99 3.01
C GLU A 101 11.80 -7.62 3.82
N GLY A 102 11.54 -8.78 4.40
CA GLY A 102 12.49 -9.45 5.30
C GLY A 102 12.53 -8.86 6.72
N GLY A 103 11.82 -7.75 6.96
CA GLY A 103 11.63 -7.18 8.29
C GLY A 103 10.62 -7.95 9.13
N GLU A 104 10.79 -7.87 10.45
CA GLU A 104 9.88 -8.50 11.42
C GLU A 104 8.61 -7.69 11.65
N LYS A 105 8.71 -6.36 11.60
CA LYS A 105 7.60 -5.45 11.91
C LYS A 105 6.73 -5.21 10.69
N ARG A 106 5.42 -5.32 10.89
CA ARG A 106 4.38 -5.06 9.88
C ARG A 106 3.28 -4.20 10.48
N TRP A 107 2.63 -3.42 9.64
CA TRP A 107 1.53 -2.52 9.99
C TRP A 107 0.28 -2.93 9.23
N GLY A 108 -0.88 -2.82 9.86
CA GLY A 108 -2.15 -3.21 9.27
C GLY A 108 -2.50 -2.34 8.06
N VAL A 109 -2.83 -2.98 6.95
CA VAL A 109 -3.28 -2.34 5.71
C VAL A 109 -4.80 -2.33 5.64
N ALA A 110 -5.42 -3.50 5.83
CA ALA A 110 -6.84 -3.69 5.70
C ALA A 110 -7.32 -4.92 6.48
N ARG A 111 -8.62 -4.98 6.76
CA ARG A 111 -9.31 -6.16 7.28
C ARG A 111 -10.63 -6.27 6.55
N ASN A 112 -11.00 -7.47 6.12
CA ASN A 112 -12.30 -7.65 5.46
C ASN A 112 -13.42 -7.66 6.50
N LEU A 113 -14.62 -7.32 6.07
CA LEU A 113 -15.83 -7.57 6.84
C LEU A 113 -16.04 -9.08 7.03
N HIS A 114 -16.50 -9.44 8.23
CA HIS A 114 -16.74 -10.79 8.67
C HIS A 114 -17.70 -11.51 7.72
N ALA A 115 -17.24 -12.64 7.16
CA ALA A 115 -18.02 -13.51 6.29
C ALA A 115 -18.75 -12.78 5.15
N GLU A 116 -18.16 -11.69 4.67
CA GLU A 116 -18.70 -10.93 3.55
C GLU A 116 -18.11 -11.45 2.24
N SER A 117 -18.96 -11.85 1.29
CA SER A 117 -18.55 -12.31 -0.03
C SER A 117 -18.44 -11.20 -1.06
N ASP A 118 -19.01 -10.03 -0.77
CA ASP A 118 -18.92 -8.88 -1.66
C ASP A 118 -17.49 -8.29 -1.64
N TRP A 119 -17.02 -7.94 -2.84
CA TRP A 119 -15.71 -7.32 -3.05
C TRP A 119 -15.61 -5.97 -2.34
N GLN A 120 -14.61 -5.83 -1.48
CA GLN A 120 -14.30 -4.61 -0.74
C GLN A 120 -13.02 -4.01 -1.30
N ASN A 121 -13.04 -2.69 -1.53
CA ASN A 121 -11.86 -1.93 -1.93
C ASN A 121 -11.25 -1.27 -0.69
N HIS A 122 -10.01 -1.60 -0.39
CA HIS A 122 -9.25 -1.05 0.72
C HIS A 122 -8.11 -0.19 0.19
N GLU A 123 -7.87 0.94 0.84
CA GLU A 123 -6.74 1.81 0.57
C GLU A 123 -6.16 2.31 1.89
N VAL A 124 -4.84 2.22 2.04
CA VAL A 124 -4.11 2.88 3.11
C VAL A 124 -3.05 3.80 2.51
N VAL A 125 -2.90 4.98 3.13
CA VAL A 125 -1.90 5.96 2.79
C VAL A 125 -1.02 6.20 4.01
N TRP A 126 0.28 6.01 3.84
CA TRP A 126 1.29 6.29 4.85
C TRP A 126 2.23 7.37 4.35
N ASP A 127 2.27 8.50 5.05
CA ASP A 127 3.15 9.62 4.75
C ASP A 127 4.50 9.50 5.48
N GLU A 128 5.34 10.52 5.36
CA GLU A 128 6.67 10.57 5.99
C GLU A 128 6.65 10.52 7.52
N GLU A 129 5.50 10.72 8.17
CA GLU A 129 5.38 10.59 9.61
C GLU A 129 5.17 9.15 10.07
N HIS A 130 4.69 8.28 9.17
CA HIS A 130 4.47 6.88 9.48
C HIS A 130 5.77 6.13 9.75
N GLU A 131 5.76 5.26 10.76
CA GLU A 131 6.97 4.58 11.23
C GLU A 131 7.62 3.70 10.14
N LEU A 132 6.83 3.02 9.30
CA LEU A 132 7.38 2.29 8.16
C LEU A 132 8.20 3.21 7.25
N VAL A 133 7.65 4.37 6.89
CA VAL A 133 8.27 5.30 5.95
C VAL A 133 9.56 5.87 6.53
N LYS A 134 9.57 6.23 7.82
CA LYS A 134 10.76 6.70 8.54
C LYS A 134 11.92 5.71 8.57
N ASN A 135 11.63 4.41 8.49
CA ASN A 135 12.64 3.36 8.60
C ASN A 135 13.13 2.80 7.26
N LEU A 136 12.52 3.20 6.13
CA LEU A 136 12.94 2.74 4.80
C LEU A 136 14.29 3.33 4.40
N ARG A 137 15.12 2.49 3.79
CA ARG A 137 16.45 2.84 3.30
C ARG A 137 16.59 2.52 1.82
N GLU A 138 17.64 3.06 1.22
CA GLU A 138 18.04 2.68 -0.13
C GLU A 138 18.31 1.16 -0.20
N GLY A 139 17.77 0.51 -1.23
CA GLY A 139 17.79 -0.93 -1.43
C GLY A 139 16.60 -1.69 -0.84
N ASP A 140 15.86 -1.10 0.10
CA ASP A 140 14.69 -1.75 0.70
C ASP A 140 13.53 -1.89 -0.30
N SER A 141 12.68 -2.89 -0.06
CA SER A 141 11.40 -3.06 -0.74
C SER A 141 10.27 -3.10 0.29
N VAL A 142 9.10 -2.60 -0.09
CA VAL A 142 7.88 -2.76 0.70
C VAL A 142 7.16 -4.02 0.24
N ALA A 143 6.75 -4.85 1.19
CA ALA A 143 6.01 -6.08 0.92
C ALA A 143 4.63 -6.05 1.57
N VAL A 144 3.63 -6.55 0.85
CA VAL A 144 2.26 -6.76 1.34
C VAL A 144 2.05 -8.24 1.63
N TYR A 145 1.37 -8.51 2.73
CA TYR A 145 1.07 -9.85 3.21
C TYR A 145 -0.43 -9.99 3.38
N ALA A 146 -0.99 -11.08 2.85
CA ALA A 146 -2.37 -11.48 3.07
C ALA A 146 -2.42 -12.59 4.11
N ALA A 147 -3.38 -12.51 5.02
CA ALA A 147 -3.56 -13.46 6.10
C ALA A 147 -5.02 -13.93 6.19
N ALA A 148 -5.18 -15.20 6.56
CA ALA A 148 -6.44 -15.78 6.98
C ALA A 148 -6.18 -16.71 8.18
N ARG A 149 -6.94 -16.55 9.26
CA ARG A 149 -6.77 -17.33 10.49
C ARG A 149 -7.98 -18.21 10.75
N TYR A 150 -7.70 -19.44 11.20
CA TYR A 150 -8.64 -20.51 11.53
C TYR A 150 -9.23 -21.27 10.33
N PRO A 151 -9.54 -22.57 10.51
CA PRO A 151 -10.23 -23.37 9.49
C PRO A 151 -11.57 -22.72 9.09
N GLY A 152 -11.86 -22.72 7.79
CA GLY A 152 -13.09 -22.15 7.24
C GLY A 152 -13.01 -20.66 6.90
N TRP A 153 -11.97 -19.94 7.34
CA TRP A 153 -11.70 -18.57 6.91
C TRP A 153 -10.84 -18.55 5.66
N MET A 154 -11.21 -17.69 4.71
CA MET A 154 -10.58 -17.62 3.41
C MET A 154 -10.51 -16.17 2.95
N ASN A 155 -9.29 -15.65 2.85
CA ASN A 155 -9.04 -14.33 2.30
C ASN A 155 -8.90 -14.47 0.78
N THR A 156 -9.90 -14.01 0.04
CA THR A 156 -9.88 -13.97 -1.42
C THR A 156 -9.65 -12.54 -1.86
N PHE A 157 -8.67 -12.33 -2.73
CA PHE A 157 -8.32 -11.01 -3.21
C PHE A 157 -7.95 -11.03 -4.68
N LYS A 158 -8.18 -9.90 -5.34
CA LYS A 158 -7.72 -9.60 -6.69
C LYS A 158 -7.18 -8.17 -6.66
N ASN A 159 -6.18 -7.88 -7.48
CA ASN A 159 -5.60 -6.53 -7.56
C ASN A 159 -5.03 -6.00 -6.23
N VAL A 160 -3.85 -6.52 -5.85
CA VAL A 160 -3.00 -5.90 -4.83
C VAL A 160 -2.09 -4.89 -5.55
N GLU A 161 -1.98 -3.67 -5.05
CA GLU A 161 -1.18 -2.60 -5.63
C GLU A 161 -0.36 -1.88 -4.57
N ILE A 162 0.88 -1.52 -4.89
CA ILE A 162 1.75 -0.67 -4.08
C ILE A 162 2.28 0.47 -4.97
N GLU A 163 2.09 1.71 -4.52
CA GLU A 163 2.70 2.91 -5.06
C GLU A 163 3.62 3.53 -4.01
N VAL A 164 4.92 3.63 -4.30
CA VAL A 164 5.91 4.28 -3.44
C VAL A 164 6.34 5.59 -4.10
N PHE A 165 5.98 6.70 -3.48
CA PHE A 165 6.29 8.05 -3.94
C PHE A 165 7.61 8.49 -3.33
N CYS A 166 8.60 8.79 -4.16
CA CYS A 166 9.93 9.18 -3.75
C CYS A 166 10.29 10.60 -4.22
N TRP A 167 11.11 11.29 -3.41
CA TRP A 167 11.69 12.59 -3.73
C TRP A 167 12.51 12.55 -5.03
N ILE A 168 12.67 13.69 -5.70
CA ILE A 168 13.24 13.79 -7.06
C ILE A 168 14.72 14.13 -7.13
#